data_AF-A0A2H0YBV9-F1
#
_entry.id   AF-A0A2H0YBV9-F1
#
_cell.length_a   1.000
_cell.length_b   1.000
_cell.length_c   1.000
_cell.angle_alpha   90.00
_cell.angle_beta   90.00
_cell.angle_gamma   90.00
#
_symmetry.space_group_name_H-M   'P 1'
#
loop_
_entity.id
_entity.type
_entity.pdbx_description
1 polymer ?
#
loop_
_entity_poly.entity_id
_entity_poly.type
_entity_poly.pdbx_seq_one_letter_code
_entity_poly.pdbx_strand_id
1 'polypeptide(L)'
;LNYHRPCGFATIKTDRKGKEKKVYNLYLTPYEALRRLPGAQEFLKDGLTFEKLDTIAKKQSDNECAIAMQKAKDEIFNNFSRHKLQFPTVFTTFISGSYVD
;
A
#
# COMPACT_ATOMS: atom_id res chain seq x y z
N LEU A 1 0.82 -0.75 -12.82
CA LEU A 1 -0.45 -1.31 -12.30
C LEU A 1 -0.11 -2.40 -11.29
N ASN A 2 -0.82 -2.49 -10.16
CA ASN A 2 -0.61 -3.56 -9.20
C ASN A 2 -1.62 -4.69 -9.47
N TYR A 3 -1.12 -5.93 -9.50
CA TYR A 3 -1.89 -7.13 -9.88
C TYR A 3 -2.24 -8.04 -8.71
N HIS A 4 -1.66 -7.81 -7.52
CA HIS A 4 -1.72 -8.76 -6.39
C HIS A 4 -2.13 -8.14 -5.06
N ARG A 5 -2.10 -6.81 -4.94
CA ARG A 5 -2.43 -6.13 -3.70
C ARG A 5 -3.95 -5.94 -3.58
N PRO A 6 -4.63 -6.61 -2.63
CA PRO A 6 -6.04 -6.36 -2.40
C PRO A 6 -6.23 -4.91 -1.93
N CYS A 7 -7.18 -4.22 -2.54
CA CYS A 7 -7.53 -2.83 -2.26
C CYS A 7 -9.03 -2.72 -1.99
N GLY A 8 -9.40 -2.01 -0.93
CA GLY A 8 -10.79 -1.73 -0.60
C GLY A 8 -11.33 -0.57 -1.44
N PHE A 9 -12.44 -0.79 -2.15
CA PHE A 9 -13.12 0.23 -2.94
C PHE A 9 -14.29 0.81 -2.15
N ALA A 10 -14.28 2.13 -1.98
CA ALA A 10 -15.28 2.84 -1.18
C ALA A 10 -16.63 2.91 -1.92
N THR A 11 -17.70 2.60 -1.20
CA THR A 11 -19.08 2.97 -1.55
C THR A 11 -19.55 4.01 -0.53
N ILE A 12 -20.18 5.08 -0.99
CA ILE A 12 -20.73 6.11 -0.10
C ILE A 12 -22.15 5.69 0.28
N LYS A 13 -22.43 5.66 1.59
CA LYS A 13 -23.78 5.54 2.14
C LYS A 13 -24.14 6.84 2.84
N THR A 14 -25.27 7.41 2.46
CA THR A 14 -25.80 8.63 3.08
C THR A 14 -26.90 8.28 4.06
N ASP A 15 -26.85 8.83 5.26
CA ASP A 15 -27.89 8.63 6.27
C ASP A 15 -29.11 9.55 6.06
N ARG A 16 -30.17 9.35 6.85
CA ARG A 16 -31.40 10.16 6.78
C ARG A 16 -31.17 11.64 7.12
N LYS A 17 -30.04 11.99 7.74
CA LYS A 17 -29.63 13.36 8.10
C LYS A 17 -28.63 13.96 7.09
N GLY A 18 -28.35 13.27 5.98
CA GLY A 18 -27.40 13.71 4.96
C GLY A 18 -25.92 13.45 5.28
N LYS A 19 -25.60 12.73 6.36
CA LYS A 19 -24.21 12.39 6.68
C LYS A 19 -23.73 11.25 5.78
N GLU A 20 -22.63 11.50 5.08
CA GLU A 20 -21.96 10.49 4.27
C GLU A 20 -21.01 9.62 5.11
N LYS A 21 -21.02 8.31 4.83
CA LYS A 21 -20.07 7.34 5.37
C LYS A 21 -19.51 6.50 4.23
N LYS A 22 -18.19 6.36 4.18
CA LYS A 22 -17.51 5.45 3.25
C LYS A 22 -17.54 4.04 3.82
N VAL A 23 -17.98 3.08 3.02
CA VAL A 23 -18.05 1.66 3.35
C VAL A 23 -17.23 0.88 2.32
N TYR A 24 -16.35 -0.01 2.78
CA TYR A 24 -15.41 -0.74 1.93
C TYR A 24 -15.78 -2.21 1.89
N ASN A 25 -16.83 -2.55 1.13
CA ASN A 25 -17.30 -3.95 1.02
C ASN A 25 -16.64 -4.71 -0.14
N LEU A 26 -16.08 -3.99 -1.12
CA LEU A 26 -15.49 -4.57 -2.31
C LEU A 26 -13.96 -4.54 -2.18
N TYR A 27 -13.35 -5.72 -2.17
CA TYR A 27 -11.90 -5.88 -2.23
C TYR A 27 -11.52 -6.51 -3.56
N LEU A 28 -10.68 -5.81 -4.31
CA LEU A 28 -10.14 -6.24 -5.60
C LEU A 28 -8.71 -5.77 -5.71
N THR A 29 -7.92 -6.42 -6.56
CA THR A 29 -6.66 -5.81 -7.01
C THR A 29 -6.97 -4.62 -7.92
N PRO A 30 -6.08 -3.61 -8.01
CA PRO A 30 -6.28 -2.49 -8.93
C PRO A 30 -6.48 -2.93 -10.39
N TYR A 31 -5.85 -4.03 -10.79
CA TYR A 31 -6.07 -4.62 -12.12
C TYR A 31 -7.49 -5.18 -12.30
N GLU A 32 -7.98 -5.99 -11.34
CA GLU A 32 -9.33 -6.54 -11.40
C GLU A 32 -10.40 -5.44 -11.43
N ALA A 33 -10.19 -4.37 -10.65
CA ALA A 33 -11.08 -3.21 -10.66
C ALA A 33 -11.07 -2.50 -12.02
N LEU A 34 -9.89 -2.29 -12.63
CA LEU A 34 -9.77 -1.73 -13.97
C LEU A 34 -10.51 -2.58 -15.00
N ARG A 35 -10.36 -3.91 -14.94
CA ARG A 35 -10.98 -4.85 -15.88
C ARG A 35 -12.52 -4.85 -15.80
N ARG A 36 -13.11 -4.48 -14.67
CA ARG A 36 -14.56 -4.41 -14.48
C ARG A 36 -15.18 -3.13 -15.06
N LEU A 37 -14.39 -2.11 -15.36
CA LEU A 37 -14.91 -0.83 -15.85
C LEU A 37 -15.34 -0.95 -17.33
N PRO A 38 -16.57 -0.53 -17.69
CA PRO A 38 -17.00 -0.52 -19.09
C PRO A 38 -16.15 0.47 -19.90
N GLY A 39 -15.77 0.09 -21.12
CA GLY A 39 -14.95 0.93 -22.00
C GLY A 39 -13.49 1.10 -21.55
N ALA A 40 -13.04 0.44 -20.48
CA ALA A 40 -11.66 0.61 -19.98
C ALA A 40 -10.57 0.22 -21.00
N GLN A 41 -10.91 -0.62 -21.98
CA GLN A 41 -10.00 -1.01 -23.06
C GLN A 41 -9.57 0.19 -23.92
N GLU A 42 -10.45 1.17 -24.10
CA GLU A 42 -10.20 2.37 -24.92
C GLU A 42 -9.14 3.29 -24.31
N PHE A 43 -8.90 3.16 -23.01
CA PHE A 43 -7.92 3.96 -22.26
C PHE A 43 -6.60 3.21 -22.03
N LEU A 44 -6.45 2.00 -22.58
CA LEU A 44 -5.17 1.30 -22.56
C LEU A 44 -4.20 1.97 -23.55
N LYS A 45 -2.91 1.92 -23.22
CA LYS A 45 -1.87 2.37 -24.16
C LYS A 45 -1.90 1.53 -25.43
N ASP A 46 -1.55 2.13 -26.56
CA ASP A 46 -1.44 1.44 -27.83
C ASP A 46 -0.62 0.15 -27.71
N GLY A 47 -1.16 -0.94 -28.25
CA GLY A 47 -0.54 -2.26 -28.20
C GLY A 47 -0.69 -3.02 -26.88
N LEU A 48 -1.33 -2.45 -25.85
CA LEU A 48 -1.75 -3.20 -24.66
C LEU A 48 -3.19 -3.71 -24.82
N THR A 49 -3.40 -4.97 -24.44
CA THR A 49 -4.72 -5.61 -24.39
C THR A 49 -4.95 -6.22 -23.01
N PHE A 50 -6.20 -6.41 -22.61
CA PHE A 50 -6.51 -7.10 -21.36
C PHE A 50 -5.94 -8.53 -21.32
N GLU A 51 -5.78 -9.20 -22.45
CA GLU A 51 -5.15 -10.52 -22.54
C GLU A 51 -3.66 -10.49 -22.12
N LYS A 52 -2.94 -9.44 -22.55
CA LYS A 52 -1.55 -9.24 -22.13
C LYS A 52 -1.47 -8.94 -20.63
N LEU A 53 -2.38 -8.11 -20.12
CA LEU A 53 -2.46 -7.79 -18.70
C LEU A 53 -2.86 -9.02 -17.85
N ASP A 54 -3.76 -9.86 -18.34
CA ASP A 54 -4.14 -11.14 -17.72
C ASP A 54 -2.96 -12.09 -17.62
N THR A 55 -2.14 -12.14 -18.67
CA THR A 55 -0.91 -12.93 -18.65
C THR A 55 0.02 -12.43 -17.56
N ILE A 56 0.17 -11.11 -17.39
CA ILE A 56 0.98 -10.53 -16.30
C ILE A 56 0.40 -10.89 -14.93
N ALA A 57 -0.91 -10.74 -14.75
CA ALA A 57 -1.58 -11.05 -13.49
C ALA A 57 -1.46 -12.53 -13.10
N LYS A 58 -1.39 -13.45 -14.07
CA LYS A 58 -1.28 -14.90 -13.83
C LYS A 58 0.15 -15.40 -13.63
N LYS A 59 1.18 -14.56 -13.86
CA LYS A 59 2.60 -14.97 -13.73
C LYS A 59 3.01 -15.29 -12.29
N GLN A 60 2.30 -14.75 -11.31
CA GLN A 60 2.61 -14.89 -9.90
C GLN A 60 1.29 -15.01 -9.12
N SER A 61 1.27 -15.77 -8.04
CA SER A 61 0.13 -15.78 -7.11
C SER A 61 0.22 -14.63 -6.11
N ASP A 62 -0.92 -14.25 -5.52
CA ASP A 62 -0.97 -13.16 -4.54
C ASP A 62 -0.09 -13.46 -3.31
N ASN A 63 -0.04 -14.73 -2.89
CA ASN A 63 0.79 -15.19 -1.77
C ASN A 63 2.29 -15.11 -2.11
N GLU A 64 2.68 -15.52 -3.32
CA GLU A 64 4.07 -15.39 -3.77
C GLU A 64 4.49 -13.92 -3.85
N CYS A 65 3.61 -13.04 -4.32
CA CYS A 65 3.88 -11.61 -4.37
C CYS A 65 4.06 -11.03 -2.95
N ALA A 66 3.20 -11.44 -2.01
CA ALA A 66 3.31 -11.04 -0.61
C ALA A 66 4.63 -11.51 0.03
N ILE A 67 5.04 -12.77 -0.20
CA ILE A 67 6.31 -13.33 0.28
C ILE A 67 7.49 -12.55 -0.32
N ALA A 68 7.48 -12.31 -1.63
CA ALA A 68 8.54 -11.55 -2.31
C ALA A 68 8.65 -10.12 -1.76
N MET A 69 7.51 -9.46 -1.50
CA MET A 69 7.48 -8.12 -0.90
C MET A 69 8.10 -8.12 0.51
N GLN A 70 7.76 -9.10 1.35
CA GLN A 70 8.32 -9.19 2.70
C GLN A 70 9.83 -9.48 2.67
N LYS A 71 10.27 -10.37 1.78
CA LYS A 71 11.70 -10.63 1.58
C LYS A 71 12.45 -9.37 1.17
N ALA A 72 11.96 -8.61 0.19
CA ALA A 72 12.57 -7.36 -0.25
C ALA A 72 12.60 -6.31 0.88
N LYS A 73 11.53 -6.25 1.68
CA LYS A 73 11.47 -5.40 2.87
C LYS A 73 12.57 -5.79 3.86
N ASP A 74 12.68 -7.06 4.20
CA ASP A 74 13.69 -7.54 5.16
C ASP A 74 15.12 -7.28 4.67
N GLU A 75 15.40 -7.48 3.38
CA GLU A 75 16.69 -7.13 2.77
C GLU A 75 17.04 -5.65 2.96
N ILE A 76 16.08 -4.76 2.73
CA ILE A 76 16.25 -3.31 2.94
C ILE A 76 16.53 -3.00 4.42
N PHE A 77 15.71 -3.53 5.34
CA PHE A 77 15.86 -3.22 6.78
C PHE A 77 17.11 -3.83 7.40
N ASN A 78 17.53 -5.02 6.97
CA ASN A 78 18.76 -5.64 7.43
C ASN A 78 20.01 -4.85 6.99
N ASN A 79 19.94 -4.11 5.89
CA ASN A 79 21.03 -3.23 5.46
C ASN A 79 21.12 -1.97 6.33
N PHE A 80 20.00 -1.43 6.82
CA PHE A 80 20.01 -0.31 7.77
C PHE A 80 20.61 -0.71 9.12
N SER A 81 20.33 -1.90 9.64
CA SER A 81 20.88 -2.40 10.91
C SER A 81 22.40 -2.54 10.92
N ARG A 82 23.05 -2.65 9.76
CA ARG A 82 24.52 -2.68 9.62
C ARG A 82 25.16 -1.30 9.72
N HIS A 83 24.42 -0.25 9.36
CA HIS A 83 24.79 1.12 9.65
C HIS A 83 24.14 1.49 10.98
N LYS A 84 24.83 1.23 12.10
CA LYS A 84 24.44 1.84 13.39
C LYS A 84 24.14 3.31 13.11
N LEU A 85 22.89 3.71 13.26
CA LEU A 85 22.51 5.12 13.24
C LEU A 85 23.36 5.75 14.34
N GLN A 86 24.42 6.47 13.95
CA GLN A 86 25.22 7.26 14.87
C GLN A 86 24.37 8.45 15.24
N PHE A 87 23.34 8.21 16.07
CA PHE A 87 22.71 9.29 16.79
C PHE A 87 23.79 9.85 17.71
N PRO A 88 24.17 11.14 17.59
CA PRO A 88 25.10 11.73 18.52
C PRO A 88 24.47 11.64 19.91
N THR A 89 25.14 10.91 20.81
CA THR A 89 24.80 10.77 22.23
C THR A 89 25.08 12.09 22.97
N VAL A 90 24.58 13.22 22.46
CA VAL A 90 24.71 14.51 23.13
C VAL A 90 23.63 14.61 24.22
N PHE A 91 23.97 13.99 25.35
CA PHE A 91 23.86 14.59 26.67
C PHE A 91 22.47 15.06 27.11
N THR A 92 21.61 14.11 27.48
CA THR A 92 20.49 14.39 28.40
C THR A 92 21.05 14.63 29.81
N THR A 93 21.57 15.82 30.09
CA THR A 93 21.70 16.27 31.49
C THR A 93 20.34 16.77 31.95
N PHE A 94 19.74 15.99 32.84
CA PHE A 94 18.62 16.43 33.66
C PHE A 94 19.17 17.53 34.59
N ILE A 95 18.92 18.80 34.28
CA ILE A 95 19.13 19.87 35.25
C ILE A 95 18.01 19.73 36.29
N SER A 96 18.35 19.20 37.46
CA SER A 96 17.52 19.28 38.64
C SER A 96 17.44 20.75 39.07
N GLY A 97 16.40 21.44 38.63
CA GLY A 97 16.04 22.76 39.15
C GLY A 97 15.57 22.61 40.59
N SER A 98 16.48 22.87 41.53
CA SER A 98 16.09 23.36 42.85
C SER A 98 15.59 24.78 42.66
N TYR A 99 14.33 25.04 43.01
CA TYR A 99 13.88 26.40 43.30
C TYR A 99 13.46 26.42 44.77
N VAL A 100 14.25 27.18 45.51
CA VAL A 100 13.93 27.73 46.82
C VAL A 100 12.66 28.56 46.73
N ASP A 101 11.74 28.34 47.67
CA ASP A 101 11.07 29.37 48.48
C ASP A 101 10.45 28.68 49.72
#